data_AF-A0A2D9C5W1-F1
#
_entry.id   AF-A0A2D9C5W1-F1
#
_cell.length_a   1.000
_cell.length_b   1.000
_cell.length_c   1.000
_cell.angle_alpha   90.00
_cell.angle_beta   90.00
_cell.angle_gamma   90.00
#
_symmetry.space_group_name_H-M   'P 1'
#
loop_
_entity.id
_entity.type
_entity.pdbx_description
1 polymer ?
#
loop_
_entity_poly.entity_id
_entity_poly.type
_entity_poly.pdbx_seq_one_letter_code
_entity_poly.pdbx_strand_id
1 'polypeptide(L)'
;MLKHRAYRQANPDKCSATTAKRRSAKLERTVPWADLVSIQAIYSEAKRLTETTGVKHHVDHVIPLQGKLVSGLHVESNLQVLTAQENYSKSNKFNTNN
;
A
#
# COMPACT_ATOMS: atom_id res chain seq x y z
N MET A 1 15.87 -11.17 5.53
CA MET A 1 16.19 -10.28 4.39
C MET A 1 16.90 -10.99 3.22
N LEU A 2 17.82 -11.94 3.43
CA LEU A 2 18.52 -12.64 2.33
C LEU A 2 17.63 -13.51 1.43
N LYS A 3 16.66 -14.24 2.02
CA LYS A 3 15.74 -15.13 1.26
C LYS A 3 14.88 -14.40 0.22
N HIS A 4 14.47 -13.15 0.50
CA HIS A 4 13.68 -12.36 -0.46
C HIS A 4 14.53 -11.82 -1.61
N ARG A 5 15.82 -11.51 -1.38
CA ARG A 5 16.73 -11.04 -2.44
C ARG A 5 17.04 -12.17 -3.42
N ALA A 6 17.42 -13.34 -2.90
CA ALA A 6 17.69 -14.52 -3.72
C ALA A 6 16.44 -14.94 -4.53
N TYR A 7 15.25 -14.93 -3.91
CA TYR A 7 14.00 -15.20 -4.61
C TYR A 7 13.75 -14.23 -5.77
N ARG A 8 13.91 -12.92 -5.53
CA ARG A 8 13.73 -11.89 -6.58
C ARG A 8 14.71 -12.05 -7.74
N GLN A 9 15.96 -12.43 -7.45
CA GLN A 9 16.97 -12.67 -8.48
C GLN A 9 16.67 -13.93 -9.30
N ALA A 10 16.18 -14.99 -8.65
CA ALA A 10 15.85 -16.24 -9.31
C ALA A 10 14.48 -16.24 -10.03
N ASN A 11 13.58 -15.31 -9.71
CA ASN A 11 12.20 -15.27 -10.25
C ASN A 11 11.81 -13.86 -10.74
N PRO A 12 12.59 -13.23 -11.65
CA PRO A 12 12.32 -11.87 -12.11
C PRO A 12 10.98 -11.73 -12.83
N ASP A 13 10.56 -12.76 -13.57
CA ASP A 13 9.28 -12.91 -14.26
C ASP A 13 8.10 -12.82 -13.29
N LYS A 14 8.10 -13.60 -12.21
CA LYS A 14 7.03 -13.60 -11.20
C LYS A 14 6.95 -12.27 -10.46
N CYS A 15 8.10 -11.67 -10.17
CA CYS A 15 8.17 -10.35 -9.55
C CYS A 15 7.62 -9.25 -10.48
N SER A 16 7.92 -9.32 -11.77
CA SER A 16 7.37 -8.41 -12.79
C SER A 16 5.85 -8.55 -12.87
N ALA A 17 5.33 -9.78 -13.00
CA ALA A 17 3.89 -10.05 -13.06
C ALA A 17 3.15 -9.53 -11.81
N THR A 18 3.71 -9.77 -10.62
CA THR A 18 3.13 -9.27 -9.35
C THR A 18 3.12 -7.73 -9.31
N THR A 19 4.20 -7.10 -9.79
CA THR A 19 4.32 -5.63 -9.84
C THR A 19 3.32 -5.03 -10.82
N ALA A 20 3.17 -5.62 -12.00
CA ALA A 20 2.20 -5.22 -13.01
C ALA A 20 0.77 -5.32 -12.49
N LYS A 21 0.40 -6.47 -11.88
CA LYS A 21 -0.91 -6.67 -11.25
C LYS A 21 -1.22 -5.64 -10.18
N ARG A 22 -0.24 -5.31 -9.31
CA ARG A 22 -0.42 -4.28 -8.28
C ARG A 22 -0.64 -2.89 -8.89
N ARG A 23 0.07 -2.57 -9.97
CA ARG A 23 -0.07 -1.29 -10.68
C ARG A 23 -1.45 -1.18 -11.33
N SER A 24 -1.91 -2.20 -12.06
CA SER A 24 -3.24 -2.15 -12.70
C SER A 24 -4.34 -2.09 -11.65
N ALA A 25 -4.24 -2.87 -10.56
CA ALA A 25 -5.21 -2.80 -9.48
C ALA A 25 -5.32 -1.40 -8.87
N LYS A 26 -4.19 -0.71 -8.65
CA LYS A 26 -4.25 0.69 -8.20
C LYS A 26 -4.94 1.57 -9.23
N LEU A 27 -4.55 1.48 -10.50
CA LEU A 27 -5.05 2.33 -11.59
C LEU A 27 -6.55 2.14 -11.80
N GLU A 28 -7.02 0.90 -11.86
CA GLU A 28 -8.44 0.52 -12.01
C GLU A 28 -9.31 0.98 -10.84
N ARG A 29 -8.72 1.28 -9.69
CA ARG A 29 -9.41 1.69 -8.46
C ARG A 29 -9.26 3.16 -8.14
N THR A 30 -8.41 3.86 -8.89
CA THR A 30 -8.36 5.32 -8.85
C THR A 30 -9.57 5.83 -9.63
N VAL A 31 -10.54 6.35 -8.90
CA VAL A 31 -11.76 6.92 -9.46
C VAL A 31 -11.53 8.36 -9.92
N PRO A 32 -12.30 8.88 -10.90
CA PRO A 32 -12.10 10.23 -11.42
C PRO A 32 -12.25 11.35 -10.39
N TRP A 33 -13.01 11.10 -9.32
CA TRP A 33 -13.26 12.06 -8.24
C TRP A 33 -12.28 11.94 -7.07
N ALA A 34 -11.27 11.07 -7.16
CA ALA A 34 -10.23 10.98 -6.13
C ALA A 34 -9.47 12.31 -6.04
N ASP A 35 -9.27 12.81 -4.81
CA ASP A 35 -8.49 14.03 -4.60
C ASP A 35 -7.00 13.69 -4.63
N LEU A 36 -6.40 13.86 -5.81
CA LEU A 36 -4.99 13.60 -6.04
C LEU A 36 -4.06 14.50 -5.21
N VAL A 37 -4.50 15.71 -4.86
CA VAL A 37 -3.73 16.65 -4.03
C VAL A 37 -3.69 16.14 -2.59
N SER A 38 -4.84 15.74 -2.04
CA SER A 38 -4.92 15.13 -0.71
C SER A 38 -4.15 13.82 -0.63
N ILE A 39 -4.25 12.96 -1.66
CA ILE A 39 -3.44 11.73 -1.76
C ILE A 39 -1.95 12.08 -1.71
N GLN A 40 -1.49 13.03 -2.51
CA GLN A 40 -0.08 13.48 -2.52
C GLN A 40 0.35 13.98 -1.14
N ALA A 41 -0.50 14.74 -0.45
CA ALA A 41 -0.23 15.22 0.90
C ALA A 41 -0.05 14.08 1.91
N ILE A 42 -0.86 13.01 1.83
CA ILE A 42 -0.73 11.82 2.69
C ILE A 42 0.61 11.10 2.45
N TYR A 43 1.08 10.98 1.20
CA TYR A 43 2.41 10.43 0.91
C TYR A 43 3.53 11.31 1.46
N SER A 44 3.41 12.64 1.35
CA SER A 44 4.36 13.58 1.93
C SER A 44 4.39 13.48 3.45
N GLU A 45 3.23 13.29 4.09
CA GLU A 45 3.14 13.11 5.53
C GLU A 45 3.80 11.82 6.00
N ALA A 46 3.61 10.70 5.29
CA ALA A 46 4.32 9.46 5.58
C ALA A 46 5.85 9.62 5.48
N LYS A 47 6.33 10.41 4.52
CA LYS A 47 7.75 10.76 4.41
C LYS A 47 8.20 11.61 5.60
N ARG A 48 7.46 12.68 5.93
CA ARG A 48 7.76 13.57 7.07
C ARG A 48 7.82 12.79 8.37
N LEU A 49 6.84 11.94 8.66
CA LEU A 49 6.82 11.09 9.85
C LEU A 49 8.00 10.12 9.88
N THR A 50 8.41 9.59 8.73
CA THR A 50 9.62 8.76 8.65
C THR A 50 10.87 9.54 9.08
N GLU A 51 11.01 10.77 8.61
CA GLU A 51 12.15 11.63 8.89
C GLU A 51 12.15 12.11 10.35
N THR A 52 11.00 12.50 10.90
CA THR A 52 10.91 13.07 12.24
C THR A 52 10.95 12.03 13.36
N THR A 53 10.47 10.81 13.11
CA THR A 53 10.43 9.75 14.14
C THR A 53 11.60 8.78 14.03
N GLY A 54 12.30 8.74 12.89
CA GLY A 54 13.29 7.71 12.58
C GLY A 54 12.70 6.32 12.30
N VAL A 55 11.38 6.16 12.37
CA VAL A 55 10.68 4.91 12.08
C VAL A 55 10.13 4.95 10.66
N LYS A 56 10.34 3.91 9.86
CA LYS A 56 9.81 3.86 8.49
C LYS A 56 8.27 3.86 8.52
N HIS A 57 7.65 4.83 7.86
CA HIS A 57 6.21 4.88 7.64
C HIS A 57 5.87 4.60 6.17
N HIS A 58 4.70 3.99 5.94
CA HIS A 58 4.14 3.67 4.64
C HIS A 58 2.70 4.18 4.55
N VAL A 59 2.27 4.52 3.33
CA VAL A 59 0.86 4.75 3.02
C VAL A 59 0.21 3.41 2.66
N ASP A 60 -0.85 3.06 3.37
CA ASP A 60 -1.64 1.85 3.17
C ASP A 60 -3.11 2.18 2.90
N HIS A 61 -3.89 1.18 2.48
CA HIS A 61 -5.33 1.29 2.27
C HIS A 61 -6.08 0.76 3.49
N VAL A 62 -6.98 1.54 4.10
CA VAL A 62 -7.86 1.08 5.21
C VAL A 62 -8.67 -0.14 4.77
N ILE A 63 -9.41 0.01 3.67
CA ILE A 63 -10.05 -1.07 2.94
C ILE A 63 -9.05 -1.54 1.86
N PRO A 64 -8.51 -2.76 1.95
CA PRO A 64 -7.48 -3.23 1.03
C PRO A 64 -7.99 -3.19 -0.40
N LEU A 65 -7.09 -2.90 -1.34
CA LEU A 65 -7.44 -3.01 -2.74
C LEU A 65 -7.75 -4.50 -3.03
N GLN A 66 -6.76 -5.37 -2.94
CA GLN A 66 -6.93 -6.78 -3.30
C GLN A 66 -7.23 -7.66 -2.07
N GLY A 67 -8.26 -7.30 -1.30
CA GLY A 67 -8.71 -8.06 -0.14
C GLY A 67 -9.45 -9.35 -0.51
N LYS A 68 -9.49 -10.32 0.42
CA LYS A 68 -10.23 -11.59 0.24
C LYS A 68 -11.74 -11.39 0.27
N LEU A 69 -12.22 -10.49 1.13
CA LEU A 69 -13.65 -10.26 1.39
C LEU A 69 -14.17 -8.97 0.77
N VAL A 70 -13.30 -7.97 0.62
CA VAL A 70 -13.67 -6.61 0.20
C VAL A 70 -12.62 -6.04 -0.75
N SER A 71 -13.02 -4.98 -1.44
CA SER A 71 -12.23 -4.32 -2.47
C SER A 71 -12.42 -2.82 -2.38
N GLY A 72 -11.43 -2.11 -1.82
CA GLY A 72 -11.46 -0.66 -1.65
C GLY A 72 -11.06 0.14 -2.89
N LEU A 73 -11.33 1.45 -2.87
CA LEU A 73 -10.92 2.41 -3.89
C LEU A 73 -9.57 3.07 -3.55
N HIS A 74 -8.88 3.60 -4.55
CA HIS A 74 -7.67 4.42 -4.36
C HIS A 74 -8.07 5.90 -4.23
N VAL A 75 -8.58 6.28 -3.06
CA VAL A 75 -9.08 7.63 -2.73
C VAL A 75 -8.49 8.08 -1.40
N GLU A 76 -8.39 9.40 -1.20
CA GLU A 76 -7.82 10.05 -0.02
C GLU A 76 -8.42 9.52 1.29
N SER A 77 -9.73 9.34 1.35
CA SER A 77 -10.45 8.82 2.52
C SER A 77 -10.18 7.34 2.83
N ASN A 78 -9.62 6.58 1.89
CA ASN A 78 -9.24 5.18 2.09
C ASN A 78 -7.73 5.01 2.35
N LEU A 79 -6.95 6.09 2.41
CA LEU A 79 -5.53 6.02 2.73
C LEU A 79 -5.28 6.27 4.21
N GLN A 80 -4.30 5.57 4.76
CA GLN A 80 -3.80 5.79 6.12
C GLN A 80 -2.28 5.69 6.13
N VAL A 81 -1.64 6.40 7.05
CA VAL A 81 -0.21 6.27 7.31
C VAL A 81 -0.01 5.29 8.45
N LEU A 82 0.77 4.24 8.20
CA LEU A 82 1.13 3.23 9.18
C LEU A 82 2.65 3.14 9.28
N THR A 83 3.17 2.71 10.43
CA THR A 83 4.55 2.24 10.48
C THR A 83 4.72 1.03 9.56
N ALA A 84 5.93 0.79 9.08
CA ALA A 84 6.21 -0.36 8.23
C ALA A 84 5.81 -1.68 8.92
N GLN A 85 6.02 -1.77 10.24
CA GLN A 85 5.65 -2.94 11.04
C GLN A 85 4.15 -3.19 11.07
N GLU A 86 3.35 -2.16 11.31
CA GLU A 86 1.88 -2.25 11.29
C GLU A 86 1.38 -2.62 9.90
N ASN A 87 1.90 -1.96 8.85
CA ASN A 87 1.53 -2.26 7.46
C ASN A 87 1.84 -3.72 7.08
N TYR A 88 3.01 -4.25 7.46
CA TYR A 88 3.34 -5.66 7.22
C TYR A 88 2.40 -6.62 7.97
N SER A 89 2.02 -6.26 9.19
CA SER A 89 1.10 -7.05 10.01
C SER A 89 -0.33 -7.02 9.45
N LYS A 90 -0.77 -5.89 8.90
CA LYS A 90 -2.09 -5.71 8.29
C LYS A 90 -2.20 -6.43 6.94
N SER A 91 -1.22 -6.28 6.04
CA SER A 91 -1.28 -6.86 4.69
C SER A 91 -2.60 -6.47 3.97
N ASN A 92 -3.14 -7.35 3.11
CA ASN A 92 -4.43 -7.14 2.44
C ASN A 92 -5.64 -7.57 3.31
N LYS A 93 -5.51 -7.59 4.64
CA LYS A 93 -6.62 -7.92 5.53
C LYS A 93 -7.51 -6.69 5.73
N PHE A 94 -8.82 -6.94 5.76
CA PHE A 94 -9.81 -5.97 6.24
C PHE A 94 -10.25 -6.46 7.61
N ASN A 95 -10.03 -5.63 8.65
CA ASN A 95 -10.46 -5.99 10.00
C ASN A 95 -11.98 -5.77 10.08
N THR A 96 -12.73 -6.83 10.36
CA THR A 96 -14.19 -6.80 10.48
C THR A 96 -14.66 -6.56 11.91
N ASN A 97 -13.73 -6.53 12.87
CA ASN A 97 -14.05 -6.39 14.28
C ASN A 97 -14.00 -4.90 14.63
N ASN A 98 -15.18 -4.29 14.73
CA ASN A 98 -15.40 -3.01 15.42
C ASN A 98 -15.39 -3.21 16.93
#